data_AF-A0A535UU55-F1
#
_entry.id   AF-A0A535UU55-F1
#
_cell.length_a   1.000
_cell.length_b   1.000
_cell.length_c   1.000
_cell.angle_alpha   90.00
_cell.angle_beta   90.00
_cell.angle_gamma   90.00
#
_symmetry.space_group_name_H-M   'P 1'
#
loop_
_entity.id
_entity.type
_entity.pdbx_description
1 polymer ?
#
loop_
_entity_poly.entity_id
_entity_poly.type
_entity_poly.pdbx_seq_one_letter_code
_entity_poly.pdbx_strand_id
1 'polypeptide(L)'
;MSVDLGPFLDRAGAPGPVTPAQLIRLALGDPGPHTPRWDASDAAVLDLETLGLRGSGVLAFLAGIGVPRGDRLEVDQVLLVDPGAERPALLAALARIAGRRMLVTYNGRSFDVPALRSRLIVNRLDPAGLEVGMHCDVLDPVRRLFRDRLGACTLGRA
;
A
#
# COMPACT_ATOMS: atom_id res chain seq x y z
N MET A 1 4.14 15.20 -1.98
CA MET A 1 3.25 15.83 -2.99
C MET A 1 1.80 15.53 -2.65
N SER A 2 0.82 16.21 -3.24
CA SER A 2 -0.60 15.91 -3.03
C SER A 2 -1.31 15.73 -4.37
N VAL A 3 -1.85 14.53 -4.59
CA VAL A 3 -2.54 14.12 -5.82
C VAL A 3 -4.05 14.31 -5.64
N ASP A 4 -4.68 14.98 -6.59
CA ASP A 4 -6.14 15.06 -6.68
C ASP A 4 -6.70 13.75 -7.24
N LEU A 5 -7.63 13.13 -6.49
CA LEU A 5 -8.25 11.88 -6.88
C LEU A 5 -9.44 12.06 -7.83
N GLY A 6 -9.99 13.27 -7.98
CA GLY A 6 -11.17 13.57 -8.81
C GLY A 6 -11.11 12.93 -10.21
N PRO A 7 -10.05 13.16 -11.01
CA PRO A 7 -9.94 12.58 -12.35
C PRO A 7 -9.93 11.04 -12.39
N PHE A 8 -9.44 10.39 -11.32
CA PHE A 8 -9.41 8.94 -11.20
C PHE A 8 -10.78 8.40 -10.80
N LEU A 9 -11.47 9.09 -9.90
CA LEU A 9 -12.82 8.76 -9.46
C LEU A 9 -13.83 8.91 -10.61
N ASP A 10 -13.73 10.00 -11.37
CA ASP A 10 -14.58 10.25 -12.54
C ASP A 10 -14.42 9.15 -13.59
N ARG A 11 -13.17 8.78 -13.91
CA ARG A 11 -12.88 7.69 -14.84
C ARG A 11 -13.42 6.34 -14.36
N ALA A 12 -13.40 6.12 -13.05
CA ALA A 12 -13.95 4.92 -12.42
C ALA A 12 -15.49 4.95 -12.29
N GLY A 13 -16.15 6.08 -12.57
CA GLY A 13 -17.56 6.29 -12.28
C GLY A 13 -17.86 6.21 -10.77
N ALA A 14 -16.88 6.53 -9.93
CA ALA A 14 -16.99 6.44 -8.48
C ALA A 14 -17.53 7.77 -7.91
N PRO A 15 -18.52 7.73 -6.99
CA PRO A 15 -19.12 8.94 -6.43
C PRO A 15 -18.22 9.68 -5.44
N GLY A 16 -17.08 9.08 -5.06
CA GLY A 16 -16.12 9.66 -4.13
C GLY A 16 -15.04 8.66 -3.71
N PRO A 17 -14.06 9.11 -2.89
CA PRO A 17 -13.01 8.26 -2.36
C PRO A 17 -13.55 7.09 -1.55
N VAL A 18 -12.86 5.94 -1.64
CA VAL A 18 -13.21 4.75 -0.86
C VAL A 18 -12.88 4.99 0.61
N THR A 19 -13.87 4.77 1.48
CA THR A 19 -13.68 4.84 2.93
C THR A 19 -12.98 3.59 3.45
N PRO A 20 -12.25 3.65 4.58
CA PRO A 20 -11.69 2.47 5.21
C PRO A 20 -12.73 1.38 5.49
N ALA A 21 -13.97 1.75 5.87
CA ALA A 21 -15.05 0.79 6.08
C ALA A 21 -15.43 0.02 4.80
N GLN A 22 -15.44 0.70 3.64
CA GLN A 22 -15.65 0.04 2.36
C GLN A 22 -14.48 -0.87 1.98
N LEU A 23 -13.23 -0.47 2.26
CA LEU A 23 -12.05 -1.34 2.07
C LEU A 23 -12.11 -2.59 2.96
N ILE A 24 -12.49 -2.44 4.23
CA ILE A 24 -12.69 -3.55 5.15
C ILE A 24 -13.76 -4.50 4.63
N ARG A 25 -14.91 -3.97 4.21
CA ARG A 25 -15.99 -4.76 3.59
C ARG A 25 -15.51 -5.54 2.37
N LEU A 26 -14.70 -4.90 1.54
CA LEU A 26 -14.15 -5.49 0.34
C LEU A 26 -13.15 -6.62 0.65
N ALA A 27 -12.29 -6.42 1.65
CA ALA A 27 -11.22 -7.34 2.02
C ALA A 27 -11.69 -8.51 2.90
N LEU A 28 -12.57 -8.24 3.88
CA LEU A 28 -12.93 -9.17 4.95
C LEU A 28 -14.42 -9.58 4.95
N GLY A 29 -15.25 -9.00 4.07
CA GLY A 29 -16.71 -9.13 4.16
C GLY A 29 -17.32 -8.16 5.17
N ASP A 30 -18.62 -8.30 5.49
CA ASP A 30 -19.29 -7.33 6.35
C ASP A 30 -18.66 -7.31 7.77
N PRO A 31 -18.10 -6.17 8.23
CA PRO A 31 -17.29 -6.13 9.43
C PRO A 31 -18.03 -6.47 10.75
N GLY A 32 -19.33 -6.75 10.72
CA GLY A 32 -20.15 -6.90 11.90
C GLY A 32 -20.25 -5.62 12.75
N PRO A 33 -21.06 -5.63 13.82
CA PRO A 33 -21.39 -4.44 14.60
C PRO A 33 -20.26 -3.93 15.51
N HIS A 34 -19.18 -4.69 15.70
CA HIS A 34 -18.08 -4.35 16.60
C HIS A 34 -16.80 -3.89 15.90
N THR A 35 -16.90 -3.54 14.62
CA THR A 35 -15.72 -3.03 13.92
C THR A 35 -15.39 -1.63 14.40
N PRO A 36 -14.14 -1.40 14.85
CA PRO A 36 -13.73 -0.08 15.32
C PRO A 36 -13.94 0.97 14.24
N ARG A 37 -14.17 2.22 14.63
CA ARG A 37 -14.22 3.33 13.67
C ARG A 37 -12.82 3.58 13.10
N TRP A 38 -12.76 3.83 11.80
CA TRP A 38 -11.54 4.10 11.05
C TRP A 38 -11.71 5.41 10.30
N ASP A 39 -10.70 6.27 10.40
CA ASP A 39 -10.63 7.48 9.59
C ASP A 39 -9.75 7.23 8.36
N ALA A 40 -9.97 7.99 7.29
CA ALA A 40 -9.17 7.86 6.06
C ALA A 40 -7.66 8.03 6.32
N SER A 41 -7.30 8.84 7.33
CA SER A 41 -5.93 9.05 7.79
C SER A 41 -5.30 7.86 8.53
N ASP A 42 -6.09 6.85 8.89
CA ASP A 42 -5.62 5.61 9.50
C ASP A 42 -5.02 4.65 8.47
N ALA A 43 -5.19 4.93 7.16
CA ALA A 43 -4.66 4.13 6.08
C ALA A 43 -3.35 4.71 5.52
N ALA A 44 -2.41 3.83 5.18
CA ALA A 44 -1.33 4.09 4.23
C ALA A 44 -1.48 3.16 3.03
N VAL A 45 -1.31 3.72 1.83
CA VAL A 45 -1.13 2.97 0.59
C VAL A 45 0.37 2.78 0.38
N LEU A 46 0.81 1.57 0.05
CA LEU A 46 2.21 1.25 -0.23
C LEU A 46 2.34 0.57 -1.59
N ASP A 47 3.36 0.99 -2.32
CA ASP A 47 3.82 0.39 -3.57
C ASP A 47 5.35 0.51 -3.63
N LEU A 48 6.04 -0.56 -4.07
CA LEU A 48 7.49 -0.56 -4.21
C LEU A 48 7.90 -0.81 -5.66
N GLU A 49 8.87 -0.05 -6.12
CA GLU A 49 9.63 -0.40 -7.30
C GLU A 49 10.94 -1.04 -6.89
N THR A 50 11.22 -2.19 -7.52
CA THR A 50 12.39 -3.00 -7.21
C THR A 50 13.27 -3.14 -8.44
N LEU A 51 14.59 -3.22 -8.22
CA LEU A 51 15.50 -3.63 -9.29
C LEU A 51 15.16 -5.10 -9.58
N GLY A 52 14.66 -5.42 -10.79
CA GLY A 52 13.95 -6.65 -11.19
C GLY A 52 14.66 -8.01 -11.03
N LEU A 53 15.62 -8.10 -10.12
CA LEU A 53 16.14 -9.30 -9.50
C LEU A 53 15.05 -9.94 -8.61
N ARG A 54 15.18 -11.24 -8.31
CA ARG A 54 14.29 -11.96 -7.39
C ARG A 54 15.09 -12.41 -6.16
N GLY A 55 14.46 -12.45 -4.99
CA GLY A 55 15.05 -12.95 -3.74
C GLY A 55 15.44 -11.85 -2.74
N SER A 56 16.18 -12.22 -1.69
CA SER A 56 16.49 -11.35 -0.54
C SER A 56 17.44 -10.18 -0.83
N GLY A 57 18.12 -10.20 -1.99
CA GLY A 57 19.04 -9.14 -2.45
C GLY A 57 18.38 -7.98 -3.21
N VAL A 58 17.06 -8.02 -3.38
CA VAL A 58 16.32 -7.04 -4.16
C VAL A 58 16.19 -5.73 -3.39
N LEU A 59 16.85 -4.68 -3.87
CA LEU A 59 16.68 -3.33 -3.34
C LEU A 59 15.37 -2.74 -3.87
N ALA A 60 14.54 -2.22 -2.95
CA ALA A 60 13.46 -1.32 -3.30
C ALA A 60 14.08 0.04 -3.59
N PHE A 61 14.18 0.40 -4.87
CA PHE A 61 14.82 1.66 -5.25
C PHE A 61 13.85 2.84 -5.15
N LEU A 62 12.54 2.57 -5.15
CA LEU A 62 11.52 3.57 -4.89
C LEU A 62 10.44 2.95 -3.98
N ALA A 63 10.11 3.64 -2.90
CA ALA A 63 8.92 3.36 -2.12
C ALA A 63 7.93 4.52 -2.25
N GLY A 64 6.75 4.24 -2.80
CA GLY A 64 5.62 5.16 -2.81
C GLY A 64 4.73 4.92 -1.60
N ILE A 65 4.55 5.94 -0.75
CA ILE A 65 3.64 5.89 0.39
C ILE A 65 2.59 6.98 0.22
N GLY A 66 1.33 6.56 0.12
CA GLY A 66 0.19 7.46 0.02
C GLY A 66 -0.62 7.48 1.31
N VAL A 67 -1.03 8.66 1.77
CA VAL A 67 -1.94 8.82 2.90
C VAL A 67 -3.19 9.58 2.44
N PRO A 68 -4.39 8.96 2.49
CA PRO A 68 -5.62 9.61 2.06
C PRO A 68 -6.00 10.81 2.94
N ARG A 69 -6.48 11.89 2.30
CA ARG A 69 -6.96 13.14 2.89
C ARG A 69 -8.16 13.65 2.11
N GLY A 70 -9.36 13.18 2.45
CA GLY A 70 -10.56 13.52 1.70
C GLY A 70 -10.47 13.04 0.25
N ASP A 71 -10.58 13.96 -0.70
CA ASP A 71 -10.46 13.77 -2.15
C ASP A 71 -9.00 13.80 -2.66
N ARG A 72 -8.02 13.84 -1.76
CA ARG A 72 -6.60 13.90 -2.09
C ARG A 72 -5.83 12.73 -1.50
N LEU A 73 -4.70 12.42 -2.14
CA LEU A 73 -3.69 11.51 -1.64
C LEU A 73 -2.38 12.28 -1.40
N GLU A 74 -1.97 12.39 -0.15
CA GLU A 74 -0.64 12.88 0.20
C GLU A 74 0.37 11.77 -0.08
N VAL A 75 1.27 11.99 -1.05
CA VAL A 75 2.24 10.98 -1.49
C VAL A 75 3.65 11.41 -1.12
N ASP A 76 4.37 10.52 -0.47
CA ASP A 76 5.79 10.57 -0.24
C ASP A 76 6.46 9.50 -1.12
N GLN A 77 7.49 9.90 -1.85
CA GLN A 77 8.30 9.01 -2.69
C GLN A 77 9.71 8.98 -2.12
N VAL A 78 10.10 7.83 -1.57
CA VAL A 78 11.44 7.61 -1.02
C VAL A 78 12.28 6.93 -2.08
N LEU A 79 13.16 7.70 -2.72
CA LEU A 79 14.09 7.21 -3.74
C LEU A 79 15.41 6.80 -3.09
N LEU A 80 15.88 5.59 -3.39
CA LEU A 80 17.20 5.12 -3.04
C LEU A 80 18.23 5.67 -4.03
N VAL A 81 18.93 6.73 -3.63
CA VAL A 81 19.93 7.40 -4.49
C VAL A 81 21.20 6.58 -4.69
N ASP A 82 21.57 5.77 -3.70
CA ASP A 82 22.69 4.83 -3.75
C ASP A 82 22.49 3.72 -2.69
N PRO A 83 23.15 2.55 -2.82
CA PRO A 83 22.99 1.45 -1.87
C PRO A 83 23.34 1.77 -0.40
N GLY A 84 24.25 2.73 -0.16
CA GLY A 84 24.63 3.17 1.20
C GLY A 84 23.52 3.96 1.89
N ALA A 85 22.61 4.56 1.12
CA ALA A 85 21.45 5.29 1.63
C ALA A 85 20.24 4.40 1.95
N GLU A 86 20.38 3.07 1.92
CA GLU A 86 19.24 2.18 2.13
C GLU A 86 18.62 2.30 3.51
N ARG A 87 19.42 2.25 4.58
CA ARG A 87 18.91 2.37 5.95
C ARG A 87 18.09 3.66 6.18
N PRO A 88 18.56 4.87 5.82
CA PRO A 88 17.75 6.07 5.95
C PRO A 88 16.49 6.06 5.07
N ALA A 89 16.55 5.49 3.86
CA ALA A 89 15.36 5.32 3.01
C ALA A 89 14.30 4.44 3.68
N LEU A 90 14.71 3.30 4.26
CA LEU A 90 13.82 2.41 5.00
C LEU A 90 13.18 3.11 6.21
N LEU A 91 13.96 3.89 6.97
CA LEU A 91 13.45 4.67 8.09
C LEU A 91 12.44 5.74 7.66
N ALA A 92 12.68 6.41 6.54
CA ALA A 92 11.74 7.40 5.99
C ALA A 92 10.41 6.74 5.59
N ALA A 93 10.45 5.57 4.95
CA ALA A 93 9.26 4.82 4.60
C ALA A 93 8.49 4.36 5.85
N LEU A 94 9.19 3.80 6.84
CA LEU A 94 8.60 3.39 8.12
C LEU A 94 7.96 4.56 8.86
N ALA A 95 8.61 5.72 8.91
CA ALA A 95 8.07 6.90 9.59
C ALA A 95 6.73 7.35 9.00
N ARG A 96 6.49 7.11 7.71
CA ARG A 96 5.23 7.45 7.04
C ARG A 96 4.11 6.43 7.27
N ILE A 97 4.48 5.16 7.42
CA ILE A 97 3.59 4.05 7.79
C ILE A 97 3.28 4.06 9.31
N ALA A 98 4.18 4.61 10.13
CA ALA A 98 4.03 4.64 11.57
C ALA A 98 2.73 5.35 12.01
N GLY A 99 2.04 4.74 12.98
CA GLY A 99 0.76 5.22 13.50
C GLY A 99 -0.44 4.97 12.58
N ARG A 100 -0.24 4.34 11.41
CA ARG A 100 -1.35 3.88 10.56
C ARG A 100 -1.82 2.53 11.06
N ARG A 101 -3.13 2.33 11.00
CA ARG A 101 -3.79 1.11 11.48
C ARG A 101 -4.09 0.17 10.30
N MET A 102 -4.09 0.69 9.07
CA MET A 102 -4.35 -0.05 7.84
C MET A 102 -3.25 0.19 6.81
N LEU A 103 -2.74 -0.88 6.21
CA LEU A 103 -1.86 -0.85 5.05
C LEU A 103 -2.64 -1.36 3.85
N VAL A 104 -2.68 -0.58 2.80
CA VAL A 104 -3.37 -0.89 1.54
C VAL A 104 -2.31 -1.12 0.47
N THR A 105 -2.40 -2.24 -0.24
CA THR A 105 -1.45 -2.58 -1.30
C THR A 105 -2.17 -3.25 -2.46
N TYR A 106 -1.56 -3.27 -3.64
CA TYR A 106 -1.99 -4.13 -4.75
C TYR A 106 -0.99 -5.27 -4.92
N ASN A 107 -1.36 -6.50 -4.53
CA ASN A 107 -0.46 -7.67 -4.53
C ASN A 107 0.71 -7.59 -3.52
N GLY A 108 0.74 -6.56 -2.66
CA GLY A 108 1.86 -6.34 -1.75
C GLY A 108 2.03 -7.38 -0.65
N ARG A 109 1.02 -8.22 -0.37
CA ARG A 109 1.17 -9.37 0.52
C ARG A 109 2.22 -10.35 0.02
N SER A 110 2.31 -10.52 -1.30
CA SER A 110 3.23 -11.48 -1.93
C SER A 110 4.52 -10.82 -2.42
N PHE A 111 4.55 -9.49 -2.57
CA PHE A 111 5.66 -8.77 -3.20
C PHE A 111 6.24 -7.69 -2.29
N ASP A 112 5.52 -6.58 -2.08
CA ASP A 112 6.06 -5.39 -1.38
C ASP A 112 6.46 -5.67 0.06
N VAL A 113 5.54 -6.23 0.86
CA VAL A 113 5.75 -6.42 2.30
C VAL A 113 6.88 -7.43 2.59
N PRO A 114 6.95 -8.61 1.93
CA PRO A 114 8.09 -9.51 2.10
C PRO A 114 9.43 -8.90 1.68
N ALA A 115 9.45 -8.11 0.58
CA ALA A 115 10.66 -7.42 0.13
C ALA A 115 11.14 -6.40 1.18
N LEU A 116 10.25 -5.50 1.61
CA LEU A 116 10.58 -4.47 2.59
C LEU A 116 10.99 -5.07 3.94
N ARG A 117 10.27 -6.09 4.42
CA ARG A 117 10.61 -6.84 5.65
C ARG A 117 12.02 -7.43 5.58
N SER A 118 12.38 -8.05 4.45
CA SER A 118 13.72 -8.61 4.25
C SER A 118 14.79 -7.53 4.34
N ARG A 119 14.55 -6.35 3.74
CA ARG A 119 15.49 -5.22 3.78
C ARG A 119 15.64 -4.61 5.16
N LEU A 120 14.56 -4.53 5.94
CA LEU A 120 14.61 -4.12 7.35
C LEU A 120 15.50 -5.05 8.18
N ILE A 121 15.32 -6.37 8.03
CA ILE A 121 16.13 -7.38 8.73
C ILE A 121 17.61 -7.24 8.37
N VAL A 122 17.94 -7.16 7.06
CA VAL A 122 19.33 -6.98 6.58
C VAL A 122 19.96 -5.70 7.16
N ASN A 123 19.18 -4.62 7.24
CA ASN A 123 19.63 -3.33 7.79
C ASN A 123 19.54 -3.24 9.32
N ARG A 124 19.23 -4.33 10.03
CA ARG A 124 19.07 -4.37 11.50
C ARG A 124 18.08 -3.32 12.00
N LEU A 125 16.93 -3.26 11.33
CA LEU A 125 15.76 -2.47 11.72
C LEU A 125 14.65 -3.42 12.15
N ASP A 126 13.80 -2.96 13.06
CA ASP A 126 12.68 -3.77 13.55
C ASP A 126 11.60 -3.93 12.46
N PRO A 127 11.32 -5.14 11.97
CA PRO A 127 10.28 -5.37 10.98
C PRO A 127 8.86 -5.15 11.53
N ALA A 128 8.68 -5.07 12.85
CA ALA A 128 7.38 -4.74 13.47
C ALA A 128 6.89 -3.35 13.06
N GLY A 129 7.76 -2.47 12.55
CA GLY A 129 7.35 -1.20 11.94
C GLY A 129 6.43 -1.33 10.71
N LEU A 130 6.33 -2.53 10.11
CA LEU A 130 5.39 -2.85 9.03
C LEU A 130 4.11 -3.52 9.53
N GLU A 131 4.04 -3.91 10.81
CA GLU A 131 2.88 -4.57 11.40
C GLU A 131 1.82 -3.53 11.73
N VAL A 132 1.03 -3.21 10.71
CA VAL A 132 -0.23 -2.48 10.88
C VAL A 132 -1.31 -3.45 11.39
N GLY A 133 -2.30 -2.92 12.11
CA GLY A 133 -3.41 -3.73 12.62
C GLY A 133 -4.20 -4.45 11.53
N MET A 134 -4.21 -3.94 10.30
CA MET A 134 -4.88 -4.55 9.15
C MET A 134 -4.10 -4.37 7.85
N HIS A 135 -3.88 -5.45 7.10
CA HIS A 135 -3.35 -5.40 5.75
C HIS A 135 -4.44 -5.73 4.71
N CYS A 136 -4.89 -4.69 4.02
CA CYS A 136 -5.83 -4.74 2.91
C CYS A 136 -5.08 -4.87 1.57
N ASP A 137 -4.86 -6.11 1.13
CA ASP A 137 -4.37 -6.37 -0.24
C ASP A 137 -5.56 -6.43 -1.19
N VAL A 138 -5.67 -5.46 -2.10
CA VAL A 138 -6.84 -5.31 -2.97
C VAL A 138 -6.86 -6.27 -4.16
N LEU A 139 -5.77 -7.03 -4.41
CA LEU A 139 -5.73 -7.95 -5.55
C LEU A 139 -6.78 -9.06 -5.47
N ASP A 140 -6.98 -9.64 -4.28
CA ASP A 140 -7.94 -10.75 -4.12
C ASP A 140 -9.39 -10.30 -4.39
N PRO A 141 -9.87 -9.17 -3.81
CA PRO A 141 -11.17 -8.63 -4.19
C PRO A 141 -11.28 -8.26 -5.66
N VAL A 142 -10.25 -7.67 -6.26
CA VAL A 142 -10.25 -7.32 -7.68
C VAL A 142 -10.38 -8.57 -8.55
N ARG A 143 -9.67 -9.65 -8.24
CA ARG A 143 -9.81 -10.94 -8.94
C ARG A 143 -11.19 -11.54 -8.76
N ARG A 144 -11.76 -11.46 -7.56
CA ARG A 144 -13.11 -11.96 -7.30
C ARG A 144 -14.17 -11.25 -8.15
N LEU A 145 -14.02 -9.93 -8.35
CA LEU A 145 -15.00 -9.12 -9.05
C LEU A 145 -14.77 -9.04 -10.57
N PHE A 146 -13.51 -9.13 -11.02
CA PHE A 146 -13.14 -8.75 -12.38
C PHE A 146 -12.29 -9.77 -13.13
N ARG A 147 -12.00 -10.95 -12.58
CA ARG A 147 -11.16 -11.97 -13.25
C ARG A 147 -11.70 -12.35 -14.63
N ASP A 148 -13.01 -12.53 -14.77
CA ASP A 148 -13.60 -12.95 -16.06
C ASP A 148 -13.42 -11.90 -17.16
N ARG A 149 -13.33 -10.62 -16.77
CA ARG A 149 -13.14 -9.49 -17.69
C ARG A 149 -11.67 -9.15 -17.92
N LEU A 150 -10.84 -9.17 -16.87
CA LEU A 150 -9.47 -8.65 -16.88
C LEU A 150 -8.38 -9.74 -16.88
N GLY A 151 -8.77 -11.01 -16.70
CA GLY A 151 -7.87 -12.15 -16.62
C GLY A 151 -7.04 -12.13 -15.34
N ALA A 152 -5.72 -11.92 -15.47
CA ALA A 152 -4.79 -11.96 -14.34
C ALA A 152 -4.97 -10.82 -13.32
N CYS A 153 -5.73 -9.77 -13.68
CA CYS A 153 -5.90 -8.55 -12.91
C CYS A 153 -4.55 -7.94 -12.53
N THR A 154 -3.80 -7.50 -13.54
CA THR A 154 -2.57 -6.72 -13.36
C THR A 154 -2.89 -5.24 -13.50
N LEU A 155 -2.22 -4.36 -12.75
CA LEU A 155 -2.44 -2.90 -12.81
C LEU A 155 -2.33 -2.31 -14.23
N GLY A 156 -1.54 -2.91 -15.14
CA GLY A 156 -1.38 -2.45 -16.53
C GLY A 156 -2.54 -2.77 -17.47
N ARG A 157 -3.61 -3.46 -17.03
CA ARG A 157 -4.79 -3.74 -17.85
C ARG A 157 -5.89 -2.75 -17.48
N ALA A 158 -5.95 -1.63 -18.21
CA ALA A 158 -7.05 -0.66 -18.18
C ALA A 158 -8.14 -1.05 -19.19
#